data_AF-A0A383BNZ2-F1
#
_entry.id   AF-A0A383BNZ2-F1
#
_cell.length_a   1.000
_cell.length_b   1.000
_cell.length_c   1.000
_cell.angle_alpha   90.00
_cell.angle_beta   90.00
_cell.angle_gamma   90.00
#
_symmetry.space_group_name_H-M   'P 1'
#
loop_
_entity.id
_entity.type
_entity.pdbx_description
1 polymer ?
#
loop_
_entity_poly.entity_id
_entity_poly.type
_entity_poly.pdbx_seq_one_letter_code
_entity_poly.pdbx_strand_id
1 'polypeptide(L)' 'MRILVTGGAGMIGSNLVKTLISQNHDVTVVDNYWRGKLNYLKND' A
#
# COMPACT_ATOMS: atom_id res chain seq x y z
N MET A 1 2.52 -10.94 9.43
CA MET A 1 3.68 -10.17 9.96
C MET A 1 3.29 -8.71 10.07
N ARG A 2 4.04 -7.88 10.79
CA ARG A 2 3.88 -6.41 10.76
C ARG A 2 4.86 -5.82 9.74
N ILE A 3 4.36 -5.09 8.75
CA ILE A 3 5.14 -4.61 7.61
C ILE A 3 4.90 -3.12 7.39
N LEU A 4 5.98 -2.35 7.27
CA LEU A 4 5.95 -0.94 6.86
C LEU A 4 6.26 -0.85 5.37
N VAL A 5 5.38 -0.20 4.61
CA VAL A 5 5.59 0.08 3.19
C VAL A 5 5.69 1.59 2.98
N THR A 6 6.86 2.08 2.59
CA THR A 6 7.05 3.47 2.15
C THR A 6 6.71 3.60 0.67
N GLY A 7 6.02 4.66 0.27
CA GLY A 7 5.59 4.83 -1.13
C GLY A 7 4.43 3.88 -1.53
N GLY A 8 3.68 3.37 -0.55
CA GLY A 8 2.64 2.37 -0.75
C GLY A 8 1.40 2.88 -1.49
N ALA A 9 1.24 4.19 -1.69
CA ALA A 9 0.14 4.75 -2.47
C ALA A 9 0.53 5.01 -3.94
N GLY A 10 1.73 4.64 -4.38
CA GLY A 10 2.16 4.65 -5.78
C GLY A 10 1.82 3.37 -6.54
N MET A 11 2.05 3.34 -7.87
CA MET A 11 1.66 2.23 -8.76
C MET A 11 2.12 0.83 -8.29
N ILE A 12 3.40 0.68 -7.95
CA ILE A 12 3.96 -0.61 -7.49
C ILE A 12 3.59 -0.85 -6.02
N GLY A 13 3.75 0.17 -5.19
CA GLY A 13 3.50 0.10 -3.75
C GLY A 13 2.07 -0.33 -3.44
N SER A 14 1.08 0.17 -4.17
CA SER A 14 -0.32 -0.18 -3.94
C SER A 14 -0.63 -1.63 -4.27
N ASN A 15 -0.03 -2.16 -5.33
CA ASN A 15 -0.18 -3.56 -5.72
C ASN A 15 0.49 -4.51 -4.69
N LEU A 16 1.66 -4.11 -4.19
CA LEU A 16 2.34 -4.81 -3.11
C LEU A 16 1.47 -4.81 -1.83
N VAL A 17 0.96 -3.65 -1.41
CA VAL A 17 0.11 -3.52 -0.22
C VAL A 17 -1.13 -4.42 -0.33
N LYS A 18 -1.82 -4.41 -1.47
CA LYS A 18 -2.96 -5.31 -1.72
C LYS A 18 -2.59 -6.79 -1.56
N THR A 19 -1.43 -7.19 -2.07
CA THR A 19 -0.92 -8.57 -1.96
C THR A 19 -0.57 -8.93 -0.52
N LEU A 20 0.08 -8.03 0.23
CA LEU A 20 0.44 -8.28 1.62
C LEU A 20 -0.80 -8.39 2.51
N ILE A 21 -1.81 -7.56 2.26
CA ILE A 21 -3.11 -7.65 2.95
C ILE A 21 -3.80 -8.98 2.62
N SER A 22 -3.82 -9.41 1.36
CA SER A 22 -4.43 -10.70 0.99
C SER A 22 -3.72 -11.92 1.59
N GLN A 23 -2.44 -11.77 1.93
CA GLN A 23 -1.64 -12.75 2.69
C GLN A 23 -1.81 -12.62 4.22
N ASN A 24 -2.81 -11.87 4.67
CA ASN A 24 -3.17 -11.71 6.08
C ASN A 24 -2.03 -11.08 6.92
N HIS A 25 -1.28 -10.16 6.31
CA HIS A 25 -0.29 -9.35 7.02
C HIS A 25 -0.89 -8.03 7.52
N ASP A 26 -0.34 -7.53 8.62
CA ASP A 26 -0.63 -6.20 9.19
C ASP A 26 0.30 -5.18 8.52
N VAL A 27 -0.26 -4.27 7.73
CA VAL A 27 0.49 -3.37 6.84
C VAL A 27 0.23 -1.92 7.22
N THR A 28 1.30 -1.20 7.55
CA THR A 28 1.28 0.26 7.69
C THR A 28 1.91 0.89 6.45
N VAL A 29 1.24 1.89 5.87
CA VAL A 29 1.75 2.61 4.69
C VAL A 29 2.16 4.03 5.09
N VAL A 30 3.35 4.46 4.62
CA VAL A 30 3.80 5.85 4.73
C VAL A 30 4.06 6.38 3.32
N ASP A 31 3.32 7.40 2.92
CA ASP A 31 3.42 8.01 1.60
C ASP A 31 3.12 9.51 1.70
N ASN A 32 3.86 10.33 0.97
CA ASN A 32 3.68 11.79 0.94
C ASN A 32 2.78 12.25 -0.22
N TYR A 33 2.26 11.32 -1.03
CA TYR A 33 1.37 11.55 -2.16
C TYR A 33 1.95 12.43 -3.28
N TRP A 34 3.28 12.60 -3.39
CA TRP A 34 3.87 13.37 -4.50
C TRP A 34 3.48 12.81 -5.89
N ARG A 35 3.42 11.48 -6.01
CA ARG A 35 2.87 10.76 -7.18
C ARG A 35 1.75 9.77 -6.82
N GLY A 36 1.60 9.44 -5.55
CA GLY A 36 0.63 8.47 -5.08
C GLY A 36 -0.79 9.03 -5.01
N LYS A 37 -1.79 8.14 -5.04
CA LYS A 37 -3.21 8.50 -4.87
C LYS A 37 -3.85 7.53 -3.90
N LEU A 38 -4.62 8.04 -2.93
CA LEU A 38 -5.32 7.19 -1.96
C LEU A 38 -6.21 6.13 -2.64
N ASN A 39 -6.81 6.47 -3.79
CA ASN A 39 -7.64 5.52 -4.56
C ASN A 39 -6.86 4.30 -5.06
N TYR A 40 -5.53 4.34 -5.19
CA TYR A 40 -4.75 3.16 -5.58
C TYR A 40 -4.79 2.05 -4.50
N LEU A 41 -5.07 2.41 -3.24
CA LEU A 41 -5.24 1.47 -2.13
C LEU A 41 -6.68 0.98 -1.95
N LYS A 42 -7.65 1.56 -2.66
CA LYS A 42 -9.03 1.09 -2.62
C LYS A 42 -9.20 -0.16 -3.49
N ASN A 43 -10.09 -1.03 -3.08
CA ASN A 43 -10.64 -2.11 -3.90
C ASN A 43 -12.01 -1.62 -4.35
N ASP A 44 -12.21 -1.50 -5.66
CA ASP A 44 -13.53 -1.28 -6.24
C ASP A 44 -14.40 -2.55 -6.08
#